data_AF-X1KJH0-F1
#
_entry.id   AF-X1KJH0-F1
#
_cell.length_a   1.000
_cell.length_b   1.000
_cell.length_c   1.000
_cell.angle_alpha   90.00
_cell.angle_beta   90.00
_cell.angle_gamma   90.00
#
_symmetry.space_group_name_H-M   'P 1'
#
loop_
_entity.id
_entity.type
_entity.pdbx_description
1 polymer ?
#
loop_
_entity_poly.entity_id
_entity_poly.type
_entity_poly.pdbx_seq_one_letter_code
_entity_poly.pdbx_strand_id
1 'polypeptide(L)'
;MGVPKKKARLECELKTSRQLFLTYKHDFGERSTRYAFHLNILVDGGYLPPGMLDELKRKLRRLIYPRSVIRKWGDKLDIFYEYRQTPAEMMHTLKYCTKATFTDIEWDEPLASNLHGERYSGWWGKWDESPKWELAESDKKLQSLVSLEQGKCPICDSPISWNKHPLPSLLIDLENPVDLGNGYGFLPPIRPPPAAPVRPTNLIELPDGDYRKHSNAVRR
;
A
#
# COMPACT_ATOMS: atom_id res chain seq x y z
N MET A 1 1.52 39.02 -16.43
CA MET A 1 2.15 38.17 -17.46
C MET A 1 2.76 36.96 -16.77
N GLY A 2 2.09 35.81 -16.86
CA GLY A 2 2.50 34.60 -16.16
C GLY A 2 3.72 33.97 -16.84
N VAL A 3 4.80 33.80 -16.08
CA VAL A 3 5.95 33.00 -16.50
C VAL A 3 5.46 31.57 -16.66
N PRO A 4 5.54 30.95 -17.85
CA PRO A 4 5.17 29.56 -18.00
C PRO A 4 6.17 28.75 -17.19
N LYS A 5 5.69 28.11 -16.11
CA LYS A 5 6.43 27.08 -15.39
C LYS A 5 6.75 26.00 -16.42
N LYS A 6 7.95 26.05 -16.99
CA LYS A 6 8.51 24.93 -17.75
C LYS A 6 8.52 23.76 -16.76
N LYS A 7 7.50 22.91 -16.81
CA LYS A 7 7.60 21.52 -16.40
C LYS A 7 8.85 21.04 -17.10
N ALA A 8 9.95 20.96 -16.37
CA ALA A 8 11.16 20.32 -16.84
C ALA A 8 10.74 18.87 -17.09
N ARG A 9 10.34 18.62 -18.33
CA ARG A 9 10.10 17.32 -18.91
C ARG A 9 11.47 16.67 -18.82
N LEU A 10 11.69 16.01 -17.68
CA LEU A 10 12.81 15.10 -17.43
C LEU A 10 12.56 13.86 -18.29
N GLU A 11 12.42 14.08 -19.60
CA GLU A 11 12.75 13.09 -20.62
C GLU A 11 14.27 13.01 -20.59
N CYS A 12 14.76 12.38 -19.52
CA CYS A 12 15.98 11.64 -19.65
C CYS A 12 15.64 10.58 -20.69
N GLU A 13 16.16 10.77 -21.89
CA GLU A 13 16.31 9.81 -22.98
C GLU A 13 17.16 8.59 -22.52
N LEU A 14 16.83 8.02 -21.36
CA LEU A 14 17.08 6.63 -21.06
C LEU A 14 16.12 5.87 -21.98
N LYS A 15 16.62 5.52 -23.16
CA LYS A 15 15.98 4.66 -24.14
C LYS A 15 15.42 3.40 -23.46
N THR A 16 14.17 3.44 -23.03
CA THR A 16 13.21 2.34 -23.04
C THR A 16 11.85 2.86 -22.57
N SER A 17 10.88 2.80 -23.47
CA SER A 17 9.48 3.25 -23.35
C SER A 17 8.65 2.58 -22.24
N ARG A 18 9.24 1.92 -21.24
CA ARG A 18 8.53 1.00 -20.32
C ARG A 18 9.11 0.91 -18.90
N GLN A 19 9.89 1.88 -18.46
CA GLN A 19 10.53 1.79 -17.16
C GLN A 19 9.58 2.25 -16.04
N LEU A 20 9.39 1.40 -15.03
CA LEU A 20 8.61 1.68 -13.84
C LEU A 20 9.43 2.49 -12.83
N PHE A 21 8.82 3.54 -12.29
CA PHE A 21 9.43 4.40 -11.29
C PHE A 21 8.52 4.54 -10.07
N LEU A 22 9.09 4.36 -8.88
CA LEU A 22 8.47 4.74 -7.62
C LEU A 22 9.24 5.92 -7.01
N THR A 23 8.54 6.97 -6.64
CA THR A 23 9.13 8.16 -6.03
C THR A 23 8.70 8.27 -4.58
N TYR A 24 9.65 8.46 -3.67
CA TYR A 24 9.40 8.70 -2.26
C TYR A 24 10.12 9.97 -1.81
N LYS A 25 9.38 10.91 -1.23
CA LYS A 25 9.93 12.10 -0.59
C LYS A 25 10.18 11.79 0.88
N HIS A 26 11.35 12.16 1.36
CA HIS A 26 11.68 12.20 2.78
C HIS A 26 12.03 13.62 3.18
N ASP A 27 11.26 14.13 4.13
CA ASP A 27 11.56 15.38 4.80
C ASP A 27 12.43 15.14 6.04
N PHE A 28 12.64 16.21 6.77
CA PHE A 28 13.24 16.24 8.10
C PHE A 28 12.64 15.17 9.00
N GLY A 29 13.51 14.32 9.52
CA GLY A 29 13.18 13.47 10.64
C GLY A 29 13.02 14.25 11.94
N GLU A 30 12.94 13.49 13.03
CA GLU A 30 12.91 13.96 14.42
C GLU A 30 13.83 15.16 14.66
N ARG A 31 13.25 16.28 15.16
CA ARG A 31 13.88 17.56 15.54
C ARG A 31 15.34 17.75 15.05
N SER A 32 15.53 17.90 13.74
CA SER A 32 16.85 18.18 13.17
C SER A 32 16.99 19.65 12.81
N THR A 33 18.08 20.28 13.24
CA THR A 33 18.42 21.67 12.88
C THR A 33 19.05 21.78 11.48
N ARG A 34 19.19 20.67 10.75
CA ARG A 34 19.86 20.62 9.45
C ARG A 34 18.90 20.26 8.33
N TYR A 35 18.96 21.02 7.24
CA TYR A 35 18.22 20.74 6.00
C TYR A 35 18.85 19.53 5.23
N ALA A 36 18.03 18.57 4.79
CA ALA A 36 18.30 17.15 4.54
C ALA A 36 17.06 16.50 3.88
N PHE A 37 16.48 17.19 2.92
CA PHE A 37 15.41 16.66 2.07
C PHE A 37 15.99 15.63 1.11
N HIS A 38 15.36 14.45 1.01
CA HIS A 38 15.73 13.42 0.06
C HIS A 38 14.56 13.07 -0.86
N LEU A 39 14.83 13.04 -2.16
CA LEU A 39 13.93 12.43 -3.14
C LEU A 39 14.53 11.09 -3.56
N ASN A 40 13.91 10.01 -3.11
CA ASN A 40 14.27 8.66 -3.51
C ASN A 40 13.49 8.26 -4.75
N ILE A 41 14.18 7.68 -5.74
CA ILE A 41 13.57 7.17 -6.96
C ILE A 41 14.02 5.72 -7.10
N LEU A 42 13.08 4.79 -6.95
CA LEU A 42 13.30 3.38 -7.21
C LEU A 42 12.99 3.10 -8.67
N VAL A 43 13.90 2.39 -9.33
CA VAL A 43 13.78 1.97 -10.72
C VAL A 43 13.84 0.46 -10.80
N ASP A 44 13.12 -0.08 -11.76
CA ASP A 44 12.90 -1.51 -11.97
C ASP A 44 14.17 -2.30 -12.42
N GLY A 45 15.34 -1.65 -12.41
CA GLY A 45 16.64 -2.27 -12.66
C GLY A 45 17.50 -1.55 -13.71
N GLY A 46 18.73 -2.04 -13.85
CA GLY A 46 19.75 -1.49 -14.76
C GLY A 46 20.96 -0.99 -13.99
N TYR A 47 22.10 -1.67 -14.18
CA TYR A 47 23.39 -1.17 -13.71
C TYR A 47 23.89 -0.06 -14.65
N LEU A 48 24.19 1.11 -14.08
CA LEU A 48 24.82 2.20 -14.81
C LEU A 48 26.34 2.09 -14.68
N PRO A 49 27.08 1.95 -15.79
CA PRO A 49 28.54 2.02 -15.76
C PRO A 49 29.02 3.33 -15.12
N PRO A 50 30.14 3.33 -14.39
CA PRO A 50 30.59 4.50 -13.63
C PRO A 50 30.70 5.79 -14.45
N GLY A 51 31.20 5.71 -15.70
CA GLY A 51 31.30 6.87 -16.58
C GLY A 51 29.94 7.44 -17.00
N MET A 52 28.96 6.58 -17.30
CA MET A 52 27.60 7.00 -17.61
C MET A 52 26.91 7.60 -16.39
N LEU A 53 27.13 7.00 -15.22
CA LEU A 53 26.59 7.49 -13.96
C LEU A 53 27.11 8.90 -13.65
N ASP A 54 28.42 9.15 -13.80
CA ASP A 54 29.00 10.47 -13.56
C ASP A 54 28.44 11.53 -14.52
N GLU A 55 28.33 11.20 -15.81
CA GLU A 55 27.72 12.08 -16.80
C GLU A 55 26.27 12.40 -16.46
N LEU A 56 25.48 11.39 -16.07
CA LEU A 56 24.09 11.55 -15.68
C LEU A 56 23.97 12.43 -14.43
N LYS A 57 24.77 12.17 -13.39
CA LYS A 57 24.81 13.01 -12.18
C LYS A 57 25.08 14.46 -12.54
N ARG A 58 26.10 14.73 -13.35
CA ARG A 58 26.44 16.09 -13.81
C ARG A 58 25.31 16.76 -14.61
N LYS A 59 24.61 16.01 -15.46
CA LYS A 59 23.43 16.52 -16.18
C LYS A 59 22.29 16.88 -15.21
N LEU A 60 21.97 15.98 -14.28
CA LEU A 60 20.92 16.21 -13.27
C LEU A 60 21.22 17.42 -12.40
N ARG A 61 22.47 17.60 -11.93
CA ARG A 61 22.87 18.78 -11.16
C ARG A 61 22.61 20.08 -11.91
N ARG A 62 22.92 20.12 -13.21
CA ARG A 62 22.69 21.30 -14.07
C ARG A 62 21.21 21.57 -14.35
N LEU A 63 20.36 20.54 -14.32
CA LEU A 63 18.91 20.66 -14.50
C LEU A 63 18.22 21.12 -13.22
N ILE A 64 18.65 20.60 -12.06
CA ILE A 64 18.02 20.86 -10.76
C ILE A 64 18.52 22.18 -10.17
N TYR A 65 19.83 22.43 -10.19
CA TYR A 65 20.39 23.65 -9.65
C TYR A 65 20.62 24.71 -10.74
N PRO A 66 20.03 25.91 -10.60
CA PRO A 66 20.35 27.01 -11.48
C PRO A 66 21.81 27.45 -11.26
N ARG A 67 22.41 28.06 -12.28
CA ARG A 67 23.83 28.52 -12.24
C ARG A 67 24.13 29.40 -11.04
N SER A 68 23.17 30.20 -10.57
CA SER A 68 23.31 31.06 -9.39
C SER A 68 23.51 30.25 -8.09
N VAL A 69 22.80 29.15 -7.92
CA VAL A 69 22.92 28.25 -6.77
C VAL A 69 24.27 27.54 -6.81
N ILE A 70 24.67 27.03 -7.97
CA ILE A 70 25.98 26.38 -8.17
C ILE A 70 27.13 27.37 -7.86
N ARG A 71 27.03 28.63 -8.31
CA ARG A 71 28.05 29.64 -8.02
C ARG A 71 28.14 29.99 -6.53
N LYS A 72 27.00 30.01 -5.83
CA LYS A 72 26.94 30.40 -4.42
C LYS A 72 27.35 29.26 -3.47
N TRP A 73 26.93 28.04 -3.75
CA TRP A 73 27.06 26.91 -2.84
C TRP A 73 28.01 25.81 -3.33
N GLY A 74 28.49 25.91 -4.58
CA GLY A 74 29.26 24.88 -5.25
C GLY A 74 28.38 23.78 -5.85
N ASP A 75 29.00 22.82 -6.54
CA ASP A 75 28.33 21.66 -7.11
C ASP A 75 28.12 20.56 -6.02
N LYS A 76 27.39 20.91 -4.96
CA LYS A 76 27.22 20.08 -3.75
C LYS A 76 25.96 19.21 -3.75
N LEU A 77 25.19 19.16 -4.84
CA LEU A 77 24.02 18.29 -4.89
C LEU A 77 24.49 16.84 -4.84
N ASP A 78 24.26 16.20 -3.69
CA ASP A 78 24.55 14.79 -3.53
C ASP A 78 23.51 13.98 -4.28
N ILE A 79 23.99 13.16 -5.21
CA ILE A 79 23.16 12.25 -5.99
C ILE A 79 23.69 10.87 -5.68
N PHE A 80 23.00 10.18 -4.80
CA PHE A 80 23.31 8.80 -4.46
C PHE A 80 22.71 7.86 -5.50
N TYR A 81 23.47 6.85 -5.90
CA TYR A 81 23.01 5.77 -6.76
C TYR A 81 23.67 4.49 -6.29
N GLU A 82 22.86 3.46 -6.10
CA GLU A 82 23.34 2.14 -5.74
C GLU A 82 22.49 1.08 -6.41
N TYR A 83 23.16 0.12 -7.04
CA TYR A 83 22.51 -1.04 -7.64
C TYR A 83 22.51 -2.18 -6.62
N ARG A 84 21.34 -2.50 -6.09
CA ARG A 84 21.17 -3.57 -5.09
C ARG A 84 21.20 -4.92 -5.77
N GLN A 85 22.00 -5.85 -5.24
CA GLN A 85 22.16 -7.18 -5.83
C GLN A 85 21.44 -8.26 -5.00
N THR A 86 21.32 -8.05 -3.70
CA THR A 86 20.72 -9.05 -2.81
C THR A 86 19.28 -8.68 -2.40
N PRO A 87 18.38 -9.66 -2.21
CA PRO A 87 17.02 -9.39 -1.70
C PRO A 87 17.00 -8.64 -0.37
N ALA A 88 17.96 -8.93 0.53
CA ALA A 88 18.08 -8.26 1.81
C ALA A 88 18.35 -6.75 1.67
N GLU A 89 19.26 -6.37 0.78
CA GLU A 89 19.55 -4.95 0.48
C GLU A 89 18.37 -4.25 -0.21
N MET A 90 17.68 -4.96 -1.10
CA MET A 90 16.47 -4.45 -1.76
C MET A 90 15.39 -4.16 -0.72
N MET A 91 15.13 -5.09 0.19
CA MET A 91 14.15 -4.93 1.26
C MET A 91 14.55 -3.83 2.24
N HIS A 92 15.82 -3.73 2.60
CA HIS A 92 16.33 -2.64 3.44
C HIS A 92 16.11 -1.28 2.78
N THR A 93 16.43 -1.16 1.49
CA THR A 93 16.24 0.07 0.71
C THR A 93 14.77 0.43 0.62
N LEU A 94 13.90 -0.55 0.35
CA LEU A 94 12.45 -0.34 0.29
C LEU A 94 11.93 0.17 1.63
N LYS A 95 12.28 -0.49 2.74
CA LYS A 95 11.90 -0.08 4.09
C LYS A 95 12.38 1.32 4.43
N TYR A 96 13.59 1.68 4.02
CA TYR A 96 14.09 3.04 4.16
C TYR A 96 13.22 4.01 3.37
N CYS A 97 13.04 3.81 2.06
CA CYS A 97 12.28 4.71 1.18
C CYS A 97 10.81 4.87 1.60
N THR A 98 10.16 3.84 2.11
CA THR A 98 8.74 3.91 2.53
C THR A 98 8.55 4.46 3.94
N LYS A 99 9.62 4.63 4.72
CA LYS A 99 9.54 5.17 6.08
C LYS A 99 9.13 6.64 6.03
N ALA A 100 8.06 6.99 6.74
CA ALA A 100 7.70 8.39 6.98
C ALA A 100 8.76 9.04 7.87
N THR A 101 9.26 10.22 7.48
CA THR A 101 10.28 10.94 8.24
C THR A 101 9.70 12.05 9.08
N PHE A 102 8.75 12.84 8.57
CA PHE A 102 8.02 13.85 9.35
C PHE A 102 6.74 13.25 9.93
N THR A 103 6.71 12.96 11.23
CA THR A 103 5.62 12.19 11.86
C THR A 103 4.84 12.96 12.92
N ASP A 104 5.34 14.13 13.34
CA ASP A 104 4.76 14.90 14.44
C ASP A 104 4.70 16.39 14.07
N ILE A 105 3.50 16.95 14.21
CA ILE A 105 3.22 18.35 13.94
C ILE A 105 3.96 19.29 14.92
N GLU A 106 4.21 18.84 16.15
CA GLU A 106 4.89 19.65 17.18
C GLU A 106 6.35 19.94 16.84
N TRP A 107 6.91 19.21 15.87
CA TRP A 107 8.27 19.48 15.40
C TRP A 107 8.38 20.79 14.64
N ASP A 108 7.38 21.11 13.80
CA ASP A 108 7.28 22.35 13.04
C ASP A 108 5.85 22.50 12.44
N GLU A 109 4.97 23.17 13.18
CA GLU A 109 3.57 23.35 12.78
C GLU A 109 3.41 24.14 11.46
N PRO A 110 4.14 25.25 11.23
CA PRO A 110 4.12 25.93 9.93
C PRO A 110 4.53 25.03 8.76
N LEU A 111 5.59 24.22 8.93
CA LEU A 111 6.03 23.29 7.89
C LEU A 111 4.97 22.20 7.67
N ALA A 112 4.43 21.61 8.74
CA ALA A 112 3.37 20.60 8.68
C ALA A 112 2.14 21.11 7.90
N SER A 113 1.73 22.35 8.16
CA SER A 113 0.62 23.00 7.46
C SER A 113 0.91 23.17 5.97
N ASN A 114 2.15 23.54 5.59
CA ASN A 114 2.56 23.64 4.19
C ASN A 114 2.66 22.27 3.49
N LEU A 115 2.95 21.21 4.24
CA LEU A 115 3.00 19.83 3.73
C LEU A 115 1.63 19.16 3.72
N HIS A 116 0.60 19.79 4.29
CA HIS A 116 -0.73 19.21 4.37
C HIS A 116 -1.31 18.95 2.96
N GLY A 117 -1.60 17.69 2.66
CA GLY A 117 -2.11 17.25 1.36
C GLY A 117 -1.04 16.98 0.30
N GLU A 118 0.25 17.15 0.63
CA GLU A 118 1.33 16.74 -0.25
C GLU A 118 1.36 15.21 -0.42
N ARG A 119 1.68 14.77 -1.64
CA ARG A 119 1.89 13.35 -1.92
C ARG A 119 3.37 13.01 -1.73
N TYR A 120 3.62 12.15 -0.75
CA TYR A 120 4.95 11.66 -0.39
C TYR A 120 5.40 10.47 -1.22
N SER A 121 4.44 9.69 -1.73
CA SER A 121 4.68 8.60 -2.64
C SER A 121 3.98 8.88 -3.98
N GLY A 122 4.57 8.34 -5.04
CA GLY A 122 4.02 8.40 -6.37
C GLY A 122 4.62 7.32 -7.25
N TRP A 123 3.95 7.03 -8.36
CA TRP A 123 4.45 6.09 -9.36
C TRP A 123 4.28 6.66 -10.76
N TRP A 124 5.15 6.22 -11.66
CA TRP A 124 5.12 6.58 -13.07
C TRP A 124 5.44 5.35 -13.92
N GLY A 125 4.85 5.25 -15.10
CA GLY A 125 5.01 4.11 -16.01
C GLY A 125 3.75 3.25 -16.13
N LYS A 126 3.84 2.16 -16.89
CA LYS A 126 2.79 1.16 -17.06
C LYS A 126 3.18 -0.12 -16.32
N TRP A 127 2.31 -0.56 -15.42
CA TRP A 127 2.46 -1.77 -14.61
C TRP A 127 1.78 -2.95 -15.29
N ASP A 128 2.13 -3.21 -16.56
CA ASP A 128 1.56 -4.28 -17.39
C ASP A 128 2.57 -5.39 -17.71
N GLU A 129 3.80 -5.31 -17.18
CA GLU A 129 4.84 -6.33 -17.37
C GLU A 129 4.75 -7.45 -16.33
N SER A 130 5.24 -8.64 -16.70
CA SER A 130 5.33 -9.77 -15.78
C SER A 130 6.31 -9.47 -14.63
N PRO A 131 6.06 -9.98 -13.41
CA PRO A 131 6.94 -9.76 -12.27
C PRO A 131 8.38 -10.20 -12.58
N LYS A 132 9.37 -9.34 -12.29
CA LYS A 132 10.79 -9.67 -12.50
C LYS A 132 11.36 -10.65 -11.49
N TRP A 133 10.72 -10.70 -10.33
CA TRP A 133 11.03 -11.64 -9.27
C TRP A 133 9.71 -12.06 -8.62
N GLU A 134 9.62 -13.34 -8.30
CA GLU A 134 8.52 -13.91 -7.54
C GLU A 134 9.06 -14.42 -6.21
N LEU A 135 8.22 -14.36 -5.18
CA LEU A 135 8.57 -14.93 -3.88
C LEU A 135 8.67 -16.46 -4.00
N ALA A 136 9.61 -17.06 -3.28
CA ALA A 136 9.77 -18.51 -3.29
C ALA A 136 8.54 -19.18 -2.67
N GLU A 137 8.29 -20.44 -3.02
CA GLU A 137 7.12 -21.18 -2.53
C GLU A 137 7.13 -21.44 -1.00
N SER A 138 8.25 -21.15 -0.32
CA SER A 138 8.32 -21.09 1.15
C SER A 138 7.59 -19.86 1.74
N ASP A 139 7.31 -18.84 0.94
CA ASP A 139 6.66 -17.59 1.33
C ASP A 139 5.13 -17.63 1.14
N LYS A 140 4.50 -18.82 1.22
CA LYS A 140 3.04 -19.02 1.08
C LYS A 140 2.18 -18.07 1.92
N LYS A 141 2.70 -17.56 3.04
CA LYS A 141 2.02 -16.53 3.84
C LYS A 141 1.77 -15.22 3.06
N LEU A 142 2.68 -14.86 2.15
CA LEU A 142 2.58 -13.66 1.33
C LEU A 142 1.73 -13.87 0.07
N GLN A 143 1.55 -15.11 -0.40
CA GLN A 143 0.64 -15.41 -1.52
C GLN A 143 -0.81 -14.99 -1.23
N SER A 144 -1.25 -15.12 0.03
CA SER A 144 -2.55 -14.59 0.45
C SER A 144 -2.65 -13.08 0.24
N LEU A 145 -1.59 -12.32 0.55
CA LEU A 145 -1.54 -10.88 0.34
C LEU A 145 -1.49 -10.50 -1.15
N VAL A 146 -0.74 -11.26 -1.97
CA VAL A 146 -0.70 -11.07 -3.43
C VAL A 146 -2.09 -11.26 -4.04
N SER A 147 -2.82 -12.29 -3.61
CA SER A 147 -4.19 -12.56 -4.07
C SER A 147 -5.15 -11.41 -3.70
N LEU A 148 -5.03 -10.88 -2.48
CA LEU A 148 -5.82 -9.74 -2.00
C LEU A 148 -5.56 -8.47 -2.81
N GLU A 149 -4.29 -8.16 -3.14
CA GLU A 149 -3.91 -7.03 -4.01
C GLU A 149 -4.45 -7.18 -5.43
N GLN A 150 -4.52 -8.41 -5.95
CA GLN A 150 -5.17 -8.71 -7.23
C GLN A 150 -6.71 -8.68 -7.16
N GLY A 151 -7.29 -8.43 -5.99
CA GLY A 151 -8.74 -8.42 -5.76
C GLY A 151 -9.37 -9.82 -5.79
N LYS A 152 -8.61 -10.86 -5.44
CA LYS A 152 -9.04 -12.27 -5.43
C LYS A 152 -9.03 -12.87 -4.03
N CYS A 153 -9.99 -13.74 -3.76
CA CYS A 153 -10.08 -14.48 -2.52
C CYS A 153 -8.89 -15.44 -2.38
N PRO A 154 -8.09 -15.38 -1.30
CA PRO A 154 -6.92 -16.25 -1.12
C PRO A 154 -7.25 -17.73 -0.91
N ILE A 155 -8.54 -18.10 -0.77
CA ILE A 155 -9.00 -19.49 -0.57
C ILE A 155 -9.56 -20.10 -1.85
N CYS A 156 -10.31 -19.32 -2.64
CA CYS A 156 -11.08 -19.83 -3.78
C CYS A 156 -10.91 -19.03 -5.08
N ASP A 157 -10.00 -18.06 -5.11
CA ASP A 157 -9.66 -17.20 -6.26
C ASP A 157 -10.82 -16.38 -6.85
N SER A 158 -12.00 -16.38 -6.21
CA SER A 158 -13.13 -15.57 -6.66
C SER A 158 -12.86 -14.07 -6.45
N PRO A 159 -13.42 -13.19 -7.29
CA PRO A 159 -13.30 -11.74 -7.10
C PRO A 159 -13.86 -11.29 -5.75
N ILE A 160 -13.11 -10.47 -5.02
CA ILE A 160 -13.51 -9.91 -3.73
C ILE A 160 -14.37 -8.67 -3.94
N SER A 161 -15.50 -8.62 -3.22
CA SER A 161 -16.29 -7.40 -3.04
C SER A 161 -16.07 -6.87 -1.62
N TRP A 162 -15.37 -5.74 -1.49
CA TRP A 162 -15.19 -5.06 -0.21
C TRP A 162 -16.46 -4.35 0.23
N ASN A 163 -16.82 -4.46 1.51
CA ASN A 163 -17.88 -3.63 2.07
C ASN A 163 -17.44 -2.15 2.03
N LYS A 164 -18.31 -1.28 1.52
CA LYS A 164 -18.04 0.16 1.39
C LYS A 164 -18.15 0.91 2.71
N HIS A 165 -18.83 0.33 3.70
CA HIS A 165 -19.05 0.96 4.99
C HIS A 165 -17.90 0.61 5.94
N PRO A 166 -17.18 1.61 6.48
CA PRO A 166 -16.14 1.36 7.46
C PRO A 166 -16.78 0.75 8.71
N LEU A 167 -16.18 -0.33 9.20
CA LEU A 167 -16.54 -0.96 10.46
C LEU A 167 -15.51 -0.58 11.52
N PRO A 168 -15.95 -0.24 12.75
CA PRO A 168 -15.03 -0.06 13.87
C PRO A 168 -14.16 -1.32 14.09
N SER A 169 -12.84 -1.14 14.22
CA SER A 169 -11.88 -2.24 14.39
C SER A 169 -12.22 -3.14 15.58
N LEU A 170 -12.70 -2.55 16.67
CA LEU A 170 -13.13 -3.24 17.88
C LEU A 170 -14.21 -4.31 17.63
N LEU A 171 -15.11 -4.09 16.67
CA LEU A 171 -16.13 -5.10 16.29
C LEU A 171 -15.52 -6.26 15.52
N ILE A 172 -14.51 -5.98 14.71
CA ILE A 172 -13.78 -6.98 13.93
C ILE A 172 -12.96 -7.85 14.89
N ASP A 173 -12.27 -7.24 15.86
CA ASP A 173 -11.43 -7.94 16.84
C ASP A 173 -12.24 -8.90 17.72
N LEU A 174 -13.49 -8.54 18.06
CA LEU A 174 -14.41 -9.40 18.83
C LEU A 174 -14.73 -10.73 18.11
N GLU A 175 -14.64 -10.77 16.79
CA GLU A 175 -14.88 -11.99 16.00
C GLU A 175 -13.67 -12.92 15.92
N ASN A 176 -12.53 -12.54 16.52
CA ASN A 176 -11.27 -13.31 16.52
C ASN A 176 -10.81 -13.70 15.10
N PRO A 177 -10.51 -12.72 14.23
CA PRO A 177 -10.08 -12.99 12.87
C PRO A 177 -8.77 -13.79 12.83
N VAL A 178 -8.62 -14.65 11.82
CA VAL A 178 -7.34 -15.30 11.52
C VAL A 178 -6.46 -14.29 10.78
N ASP A 179 -5.33 -13.92 11.39
CA ASP A 179 -4.39 -12.95 10.82
C ASP A 179 -3.76 -13.47 9.50
N LEU A 180 -3.87 -12.65 8.46
CA LEU A 180 -3.27 -12.88 7.14
C LEU A 180 -2.06 -11.95 6.89
N GLY A 181 -1.78 -11.02 7.81
CA GLY A 181 -0.73 -10.02 7.70
C GLY A 181 -1.18 -8.70 7.08
N ASN A 182 -0.37 -7.65 7.25
CA ASN A 182 -0.61 -6.30 6.72
C ASN A 182 -1.99 -5.70 7.06
N GLY A 183 -2.57 -6.07 8.22
CA GLY A 183 -3.89 -5.61 8.66
C GLY A 183 -5.07 -6.35 8.03
N TYR A 184 -4.82 -7.37 7.20
CA TYR A 184 -5.87 -8.24 6.68
C TYR A 184 -6.11 -9.42 7.62
N GLY A 185 -7.38 -9.77 7.81
CA GLY A 185 -7.79 -10.93 8.60
C GLY A 185 -8.95 -11.67 7.95
N PHE A 186 -8.99 -12.98 8.15
CA PHE A 186 -10.12 -13.80 7.75
C PHE A 186 -11.12 -13.87 8.90
N LEU A 187 -12.31 -13.29 8.71
CA LEU A 187 -13.39 -13.44 9.65
C LEU A 187 -13.96 -14.87 9.60
N PRO A 188 -14.36 -15.43 10.74
CA PRO A 188 -15.01 -16.73 10.74
C PRO A 188 -16.28 -16.67 9.87
N PRO A 189 -16.64 -17.77 9.16
CA PRO A 189 -17.85 -17.81 8.37
C PRO A 189 -19.06 -17.52 9.25
N ILE A 190 -19.94 -16.63 8.78
CA ILE A 190 -21.19 -16.29 9.46
C ILE A 190 -21.97 -17.60 9.68
N ARG A 191 -22.27 -17.92 10.94
CA ARG A 191 -23.06 -19.10 11.28
C ARG A 191 -24.40 -19.00 10.54
N PRO A 192 -24.83 -20.06 9.80
CA PRO A 192 -26.16 -20.04 9.22
C PRO A 192 -27.20 -19.86 10.33
N PRO A 193 -28.32 -19.17 10.06
CA PRO A 193 -29.39 -19.03 11.05
C PRO A 193 -29.79 -20.42 11.55
N PRO A 194 -30.07 -20.58 12.86
CA PRO A 194 -30.55 -21.86 13.38
C PRO A 194 -31.75 -22.31 12.55
N ALA A 195 -31.77 -23.60 12.17
CA ALA A 195 -32.88 -24.16 11.43
C ALA A 195 -34.19 -23.78 12.15
N ALA A 196 -35.13 -23.19 11.41
CA ALA A 196 -36.41 -22.81 11.99
C ALA A 196 -37.00 -24.05 12.66
N PRO A 197 -37.47 -23.96 13.92
CA PRO A 197 -38.15 -25.08 14.55
C PRO A 197 -39.29 -25.49 13.63
N VAL A 198 -39.38 -26.78 13.31
CA VAL A 198 -40.47 -27.32 12.48
C VAL A 198 -41.77 -26.95 13.18
N ARG A 199 -42.46 -25.95 12.64
CA ARG A 199 -43.80 -25.59 13.06
C ARG A 199 -44.73 -26.33 12.12
N PRO A 200 -45.33 -27.46 12.53
CA PRO A 200 -46.34 -28.12 11.70
C PRO A 200 -47.44 -27.10 11.41
N THR A 201 -47.69 -26.86 10.13
CA THR A 201 -48.58 -25.79 9.66
C THR A 201 -50.05 -26.14 9.89
N ASN A 202 -50.36 -27.41 10.16
CA ASN A 202 -51.71 -27.92 10.32
C ASN A 202 -51.80 -28.88 11.51
N LEU A 203 -52.93 -28.83 12.24
CA LEU A 203 -53.24 -29.73 13.36
C LEU A 203 -53.13 -31.22 13.00
N ILE A 204 -53.26 -31.57 11.71
CA ILE A 204 -53.22 -32.95 11.19
C ILE A 204 -51.82 -33.58 11.33
N GLU A 205 -50.76 -32.78 11.31
CA GLU A 205 -49.35 -33.22 11.38
C GLU A 205 -48.85 -33.44 12.82
N LEU A 206 -49.68 -33.14 13.82
CA LEU A 206 -49.35 -33.40 15.22
C LEU A 206 -49.57 -34.88 15.58
N PRO A 207 -48.86 -35.44 16.58
CA PRO A 207 -49.19 -36.75 17.13
C PRO A 207 -50.63 -36.78 17.67
N ASP A 208 -51.30 -37.94 17.62
CA ASP A 208 -52.71 -38.05 18.03
C ASP A 208 -52.96 -37.77 19.52
N GLY A 209 -51.92 -37.86 20.36
CA GLY A 209 -51.98 -37.48 21.77
C GLY A 209 -51.62 -36.02 22.07
N ASP A 210 -51.45 -35.17 21.06
CA ASP A 210 -51.17 -33.75 21.28
C ASP A 210 -52.42 -33.03 21.81
N TYR A 211 -52.30 -32.40 22.98
CA TYR A 211 -53.39 -31.66 23.64
C TYR A 211 -54.03 -30.59 22.76
N ARG A 212 -53.36 -30.11 21.72
CA ARG A 212 -53.90 -29.14 20.74
C ARG A 212 -54.91 -29.75 19.77
N LYS A 213 -54.90 -31.08 19.56
CA LYS A 213 -55.91 -31.80 18.76
C LYS A 213 -57.20 -32.06 19.54
N HIS A 214 -57.15 -32.05 20.87
CA HIS A 214 -58.31 -32.34 21.69
C HIS A 214 -59.12 -31.07 21.94
N SER A 215 -60.37 -31.03 21.49
CA SER A 215 -61.28 -29.93 21.80
C SER A 215 -61.42 -29.80 23.32
N ASN A 216 -61.43 -28.57 23.85
CA ASN A 216 -61.57 -28.25 25.29
C ASN A 216 -62.89 -28.71 25.95
N ALA A 217 -63.59 -29.70 25.41
CA ALA A 217 -64.87 -30.20 25.90
C ALA A 217 -64.79 -31.09 27.15
N VAL A 218 -63.60 -31.37 27.70
CA VAL A 218 -63.45 -32.17 28.93
C VAL A 218 -62.60 -31.41 29.97
N ARG A 219 -63.18 -30.35 30.53
CA ARG A 219 -62.94 -29.96 31.92
C ARG A 219 -64.27 -30.11 32.67
N ARG A 220 -64.49 -31.29 33.24
CA ARG A 220 -65.39 -31.51 34.37
C ARG A 220 -64.64 -32.35 35.40
#